data_AF-A0A842MHU9-F1
#
_entry.id   AF-A0A842MHU9-F1
#
_cell.length_a   1.000
_cell.length_b   1.000
_cell.length_c   1.000
_cell.angle_alpha   90.00
_cell.angle_beta   90.00
_cell.angle_gamma   90.00
#
_symmetry.space_group_name_H-M   'P 1'
#
loop_
_entity.id
_entity.type
_entity.pdbx_description
1 polymer ?
#
loop_
_entity_poly.entity_id
_entity_poly.type
_entity_poly.pdbx_seq_one_letter_code
_entity_poly.pdbx_strand_id
1 'polypeptide(L)'
;MPILLLTLGLSIVSASVPAEALTQPAQTQDASMITISIALAISLPALAAGYALAKSGSAAISSLVEKPETFFKAFLVVTLCEAIAIYGLIIAILLWLRI
;
A
#
# COMPACT_ATOMS: atom_id res chain seq x y z
N MET A 1 2.77 3.23 22.17
CA MET A 1 2.19 2.03 21.53
C MET A 1 1.94 2.17 20.02
N PRO A 2 1.46 3.31 19.46
CA PRO A 2 1.26 3.39 17.99
C PRO A 2 2.56 3.50 17.19
N ILE A 3 3.58 4.18 17.71
CA ILE A 3 4.92 4.28 17.09
C ILE A 3 5.63 2.92 17.01
N LEU A 4 5.42 2.03 18.01
CA LEU A 4 6.04 0.72 18.04
C LEU A 4 5.40 -0.25 17.02
N LEU A 5 4.10 -0.11 16.77
CA LEU A 5 3.38 -0.85 15.72
C LEU A 5 3.82 -0.39 14.32
N LEU A 6 4.02 0.92 14.13
CA LEU A 6 4.53 1.49 12.88
C LEU A 6 5.95 1.00 12.57
N THR A 7 6.84 0.96 13.57
CA THR A 7 8.22 0.48 13.38
C THR A 7 8.27 -1.03 13.14
N LEU A 8 7.41 -1.81 13.82
CA LEU A 8 7.33 -3.25 13.60
C LEU A 8 6.79 -3.58 12.20
N GLY A 9 5.76 -2.86 11.74
CA GLY A 9 5.23 -3.01 10.37
C GLY A 9 6.27 -2.69 9.30
N LEU A 10 7.10 -1.67 9.52
CA LEU A 10 8.21 -1.34 8.63
C LEU A 10 9.31 -2.43 8.62
N SER A 11 9.58 -3.06 9.77
CA SER A 11 10.53 -4.18 9.86
C SER A 11 10.02 -5.45 9.15
N ILE A 12 8.71 -5.73 9.18
CA ILE A 12 8.13 -6.90 8.50
C ILE A 12 8.20 -6.74 6.97
N VAL A 13 7.96 -5.54 6.44
CA VAL A 13 8.13 -5.24 5.00
C VAL A 13 9.56 -5.51 4.52
N SER A 14 10.56 -5.25 5.37
CA SER A 14 11.96 -5.51 5.04
C SER A 14 12.33 -7.00 5.14
N ALA A 15 11.59 -7.80 5.92
CA ALA A 15 11.84 -9.23 6.11
C ALA A 15 11.13 -10.12 5.08
N SER A 16 10.10 -9.60 4.38
CA SER A 16 9.42 -10.29 3.28
C SER A 16 10.09 -10.09 1.92
N VAL A 17 11.30 -9.53 1.88
CA VAL A 17 12.18 -9.70 0.71
C VAL A 17 12.86 -11.06 0.89
N PRO A 18 12.37 -12.14 0.25
CA PRO A 18 13.08 -13.41 0.31
C PRO A 18 14.50 -13.19 -0.20
N ALA A 19 15.47 -13.68 0.57
CA ALA A 19 16.89 -13.66 0.27
C ALA A 19 17.26 -14.48 -1.00
N GLU A 20 16.26 -14.94 -1.76
CA GLU A 20 16.39 -15.69 -3.01
C GLU A 20 16.71 -14.81 -4.23
N ALA A 21 16.75 -13.48 -4.08
CA ALA A 21 17.04 -12.56 -5.20
C ALA A 21 18.55 -12.40 -5.52
N LEU A 22 19.45 -13.08 -4.82
CA LEU A 22 20.91 -12.99 -5.07
C LEU A 22 21.40 -13.94 -6.18
N THR A 23 20.54 -14.79 -6.74
CA THR A 23 20.94 -15.79 -7.75
C THR A 23 19.99 -15.81 -8.96
N GLN A 24 20.02 -14.77 -9.80
CA GLN A 24 19.62 -14.94 -11.20
C GLN A 24 20.54 -14.07 -12.09
N PRO A 25 21.27 -14.68 -13.04
CA PRO A 25 22.39 -14.04 -13.72
C PRO A 25 21.92 -13.06 -14.81
N ALA A 26 22.71 -12.00 -15.00
CA ALA A 26 22.76 -11.16 -16.21
C ALA A 26 21.40 -10.67 -16.75
N GLN A 27 20.84 -9.63 -16.15
CA GLN A 27 19.68 -8.93 -16.71
C GLN A 27 20.11 -7.59 -17.31
N THR A 28 19.77 -7.40 -18.58
CA THR A 28 19.98 -6.16 -19.36
C THR A 28 19.54 -4.93 -18.55
N GLN A 29 20.25 -3.82 -18.72
CA GLN A 29 20.09 -2.57 -17.97
C GLN A 29 18.62 -2.09 -17.88
N ASP A 30 17.79 -2.45 -18.86
CA ASP A 30 16.35 -2.17 -18.92
C ASP A 30 15.49 -2.97 -17.92
N ALA A 31 15.84 -4.21 -17.62
CA ALA A 31 15.06 -5.07 -16.72
C ALA A 31 15.21 -4.67 -15.23
N SER A 32 16.39 -4.18 -14.86
CA SER A 32 16.67 -3.69 -13.50
C SER A 32 15.82 -2.45 -13.16
N MET A 33 15.76 -1.46 -14.06
CA MET A 33 15.01 -0.23 -13.82
C MET A 33 13.50 -0.48 -13.70
N ILE A 34 12.96 -1.42 -14.47
CA ILE A 34 11.53 -1.77 -14.44
C ILE A 34 11.15 -2.44 -13.12
N THR A 35 12.00 -3.31 -12.60
CA THR A 35 11.76 -3.98 -11.31
C THR A 35 11.72 -2.98 -10.15
N ILE A 36 12.64 -2.02 -10.14
CA ILE A 36 12.65 -0.92 -9.15
C ILE A 36 11.38 -0.06 -9.29
N SER A 37 10.97 0.23 -10.53
CA SER A 37 9.76 1.01 -10.82
C SER A 37 8.49 0.32 -10.29
N ILE A 38 8.37 -0.99 -10.49
CA ILE A 38 7.27 -1.81 -9.97
C ILE A 38 7.23 -1.78 -8.43
N ALA A 39 8.37 -1.95 -7.78
CA ALA A 39 8.45 -1.91 -6.31
C ALA A 39 8.03 -0.55 -5.74
N LEU A 40 8.47 0.55 -6.35
CA LEU A 40 8.07 1.90 -5.96
C LEU A 40 6.58 2.18 -6.23
N ALA A 41 6.05 1.72 -7.36
CA ALA A 41 4.65 1.93 -7.75
C ALA A 41 3.64 1.29 -6.78
N ILE A 42 4.01 0.19 -6.11
CA ILE A 42 3.14 -0.47 -5.11
C ILE A 42 3.34 0.14 -3.72
N SER A 43 4.59 0.31 -3.29
CA SER A 43 4.92 0.64 -1.90
C SER A 43 4.54 2.07 -1.50
N LEU A 44 4.79 3.06 -2.36
CA LEU A 44 4.49 4.47 -2.07
C LEU A 44 2.97 4.72 -1.91
N PRO A 45 2.09 4.26 -2.84
CA PRO A 45 0.65 4.40 -2.68
C PRO A 45 0.09 3.59 -1.51
N ALA A 46 0.64 2.41 -1.22
CA ALA A 46 0.21 1.61 -0.07
C ALA A 46 0.51 2.32 1.27
N LEU A 47 1.68 2.96 1.40
CA LEU A 47 2.00 3.78 2.59
C LEU A 47 1.09 5.00 2.71
N ALA A 48 0.82 5.69 1.60
CA ALA A 48 -0.11 6.82 1.57
C ALA A 48 -1.54 6.41 1.95
N ALA A 49 -2.03 5.29 1.41
CA ALA A 49 -3.32 4.71 1.74
C ALA A 49 -3.41 4.37 3.23
N GLY A 50 -2.41 3.67 3.77
CA GLY A 50 -2.36 3.32 5.19
C GLY A 50 -2.41 4.54 6.12
N TYR A 51 -1.71 5.63 5.77
CA TYR A 51 -1.78 6.88 6.51
C TYR A 51 -3.17 7.54 6.45
N ALA A 52 -3.76 7.58 5.26
CA ALA A 52 -5.11 8.11 5.08
C ALA A 52 -6.16 7.28 5.84
N LEU A 53 -6.00 5.95 5.86
CA LEU A 53 -6.87 5.01 6.56
C LEU A 53 -6.76 5.14 8.08
N ALA A 54 -5.55 5.33 8.61
CA ALA A 54 -5.36 5.53 10.05
C ALA A 54 -6.13 6.77 10.57
N LYS A 55 -6.17 7.84 9.77
CA LYS A 55 -6.92 9.06 10.12
C LYS A 55 -8.41 8.92 9.87
N SER A 56 -8.81 8.53 8.66
CA SER A 56 -10.23 8.44 8.27
C SER A 56 -10.97 7.32 8.99
N GLY A 57 -10.33 6.20 9.28
CA GLY A 57 -10.92 5.06 9.96
C GLY A 57 -11.35 5.39 11.40
N SER A 58 -10.50 6.09 12.16
CA SER A 58 -10.86 6.51 13.52
C SER A 58 -12.06 7.47 13.55
N ALA A 59 -12.09 8.44 12.61
CA ALA A 59 -13.20 9.36 12.44
C ALA A 59 -14.49 8.65 11.99
N ALA A 60 -14.37 7.68 11.08
CA ALA A 60 -15.48 6.86 10.60
C ALA A 60 -16.14 6.09 11.75
N ILE A 61 -15.36 5.37 12.56
CA ILE A 61 -15.89 4.61 13.71
C ILE A 61 -16.54 5.55 14.74
N SER A 62 -15.94 6.72 15.01
CA SER A 62 -16.55 7.71 15.91
C SER A 62 -17.91 8.22 15.40
N SER A 63 -18.02 8.49 14.10
CA SER A 63 -19.29 8.91 13.48
C SER A 63 -20.36 7.82 13.52
N LEU A 64 -19.96 6.55 13.37
CA LEU A 64 -20.88 5.41 13.45
C LEU A 64 -21.49 5.26 14.85
N VAL A 65 -20.71 5.53 15.90
CA VAL A 65 -21.19 5.45 17.29
C VAL A 65 -22.24 6.53 17.58
N GLU A 66 -22.05 7.75 17.07
CA GLU A 66 -23.02 8.83 17.25
C GLU A 66 -24.27 8.67 16.37
N LYS A 67 -24.08 8.32 15.10
CA LYS A 67 -25.14 8.25 14.08
C LYS A 67 -24.95 6.99 13.23
N PRO A 68 -25.55 5.85 13.61
CA PRO A 68 -25.39 4.60 12.87
C PRO A 68 -25.95 4.67 11.43
N GLU A 69 -26.89 5.59 11.20
CA GLU A 69 -27.43 5.95 9.88
C GLU A 69 -26.34 6.35 8.86
N THR A 70 -25.20 6.86 9.36
CA THR A 70 -24.09 7.35 8.52
C THR A 70 -23.13 6.25 8.05
N PHE A 71 -23.42 4.98 8.36
CA PHE A 71 -22.59 3.81 8.01
C PHE A 71 -22.06 3.85 6.57
N PHE A 72 -22.96 4.01 5.58
CA PHE A 72 -22.57 3.97 4.18
C PHE A 72 -21.67 5.14 3.77
N LYS A 73 -21.89 6.33 4.34
CA LYS A 73 -21.08 7.52 4.05
C LYS A 73 -19.67 7.35 4.61
N ALA A 74 -19.57 6.85 5.84
CA ALA A 74 -18.30 6.57 6.50
C ALA A 74 -17.53 5.44 5.79
N PHE A 75 -18.21 4.36 5.41
CA PHE A 75 -17.64 3.26 4.62
C PHE A 75 -17.07 3.78 3.29
N LEU A 76 -17.84 4.61 2.57
CA LEU A 76 -17.40 5.18 1.30
C LEU A 76 -16.11 5.99 1.48
N VAL A 77 -16.00 6.86 2.49
CA VAL A 77 -14.76 7.62 2.73
C VAL A 77 -13.55 6.70 2.97
N VAL A 78 -13.73 5.62 3.72
CA VAL A 78 -12.66 4.65 4.02
C VAL A 78 -12.23 3.90 2.76
N THR A 79 -13.17 3.40 1.96
CA THR A 79 -12.86 2.69 0.70
C THR A 79 -12.19 3.60 -0.33
N LEU A 80 -12.58 4.87 -0.39
CA LEU A 80 -11.96 5.86 -1.27
C LEU A 80 -10.50 6.14 -0.88
N CYS A 81 -10.14 6.00 0.40
CA CYS A 81 -8.74 6.06 0.83
C CYS A 81 -7.93 4.86 0.32
N GLU A 82 -8.55 3.69 0.11
CA GLU A 82 -7.87 2.48 -0.38
C GLU A 82 -7.68 2.47 -1.90
N ALA A 83 -8.54 3.18 -2.64
CA ALA A 83 -8.44 3.29 -4.09
C ALA A 83 -7.05 3.74 -4.59
N ILE A 84 -6.35 4.59 -3.82
CA ILE A 84 -4.98 5.03 -4.17
C ILE A 84 -3.98 3.85 -4.20
N ALA A 85 -4.09 2.88 -3.30
CA ALA A 85 -3.25 1.69 -3.30
C ALA A 85 -3.56 0.77 -4.48
N ILE A 86 -4.85 0.64 -4.83
CA ILE A 86 -5.29 -0.14 -5.99
C ILE A 86 -4.73 0.45 -7.28
N TYR A 87 -4.74 1.78 -7.44
CA TYR A 87 -4.11 2.41 -8.61
C TYR A 87 -2.60 2.13 -8.68
N GLY A 88 -1.89 2.17 -7.55
CA GLY A 88 -0.47 1.77 -7.49
C GLY A 88 -0.23 0.33 -7.94
N LEU A 89 -1.06 -0.60 -7.47
CA LEU A 89 -1.02 -2.01 -7.88
C LEU A 89 -1.33 -2.19 -9.37
N ILE A 90 -2.33 -1.48 -9.91
CA ILE A 90 -2.66 -1.54 -11.34
C ILE A 90 -1.46 -1.10 -12.18
N ILE A 91 -0.83 0.04 -11.85
CA ILE A 91 0.35 0.52 -12.58
C ILE A 91 1.50 -0.49 -12.51
N ALA A 92 1.72 -1.10 -11.35
CA ALA A 92 2.74 -2.14 -11.20
C ALA A 92 2.46 -3.37 -12.07
N ILE A 93 1.19 -3.79 -12.17
CA ILE A 93 0.76 -4.89 -13.07
C ILE A 93 0.94 -4.50 -14.54
N LEU A 94 0.64 -3.25 -14.91
CA LEU A 94 0.86 -2.77 -16.29
C LEU A 94 2.34 -2.79 -16.66
N LEU A 95 3.21 -2.28 -15.78
CA LEU A 95 4.67 -2.34 -15.94
C LEU A 95 5.18 -3.78 -16.03
N TRP A 96 4.64 -4.69 -15.22
CA TRP A 96 4.96 -6.12 -15.27
C TRP A 96 4.55 -6.75 -16.60
N LEU A 97 3.35 -6.42 -17.07
CA LEU A 97 2.80 -6.91 -18.34
C LEU A 97 3.45 -6.23 -19.56
N ARG A 98 4.35 -5.25 -19.35
CA ARG A 98 5.05 -4.48 -20.39
C ARG A 98 4.07 -3.81 -21.38
N ILE A 99 2.93 -3.35 -20.88
CA ILE A 99 1.95 -2.52 -21.62
C ILE A 99 2.14 -1.07 -21.19
#